data_AF-A0A7K3YJP8-F1
#
_entry.id   AF-A0A7K3YJP8-F1
#
_cell.length_a   1.000
_cell.length_b   1.000
_cell.length_c   1.000
_cell.angle_alpha   90.00
_cell.angle_beta   90.00
_cell.angle_gamma   90.00
#
_symmetry.space_group_name_H-M   'P 1'
#
loop_
_entity.id
_entity.type
_entity.pdbx_description
1 polymer ?
#
loop_
_entity_poly.entity_id
_entity_poly.type
_entity_poly.pdbx_seq_one_letter_code
_entity_poly.pdbx_strand_id
1 'polypeptide(L)' 'KGFILNVNEKQLETVLRGLARNRERFGEPYCPCRLRSGDPEKDRIIACPCIYHEQEIEEQGLCHCRLFFKKGE' A
#
# COMPACT_ATOMS: atom_id res chain seq x y z
N LYS A 1 15.18 3.78 -2.79
CA LYS A 1 14.44 5.01 -2.40
C LYS A 1 14.27 5.00 -0.88
N GLY A 2 14.40 6.15 -0.21
CA GLY A 2 14.16 6.25 1.23
C GLY A 2 12.72 6.66 1.48
N PHE A 3 11.85 5.72 1.85
CA PHE A 3 10.52 6.02 2.37
C PHE A 3 10.49 5.75 3.86
N ILE A 4 9.65 6.47 4.59
CA ILE A 4 9.41 6.26 6.02
C ILE A 4 8.07 5.55 6.17
N LEU A 5 7.99 4.58 7.08
CA LEU A 5 6.72 3.96 7.44
C LEU A 5 5.88 4.90 8.30
N ASN A 6 4.58 4.66 8.34
CA ASN A 6 3.69 5.36 9.26
C ASN A 6 4.16 5.19 10.72
N VAL A 7 4.40 6.30 11.40
CA VAL A 7 4.81 6.30 12.83
C VAL A 7 3.64 5.99 13.78
N ASN A 8 2.40 6.08 13.30
CA ASN A 8 1.24 5.63 14.06
C ASN A 8 1.16 4.09 13.98
N GLU A 9 1.62 3.42 15.04
CA GLU A 9 1.70 1.96 15.11
C GLU A 9 0.37 1.26 14.82
N LYS A 10 -0.75 1.81 15.29
CA LYS A 10 -2.09 1.24 15.08
C LYS A 10 -2.47 1.27 13.59
N GLN A 11 -2.22 2.38 12.90
CA GLN A 11 -2.45 2.45 11.45
C GLN A 11 -1.48 1.55 10.69
N LEU A 12 -0.20 1.60 11.03
CA LEU A 12 0.84 0.77 10.42
C LEU A 12 0.45 -0.71 10.48
N GLU A 13 0.12 -1.19 11.67
CA GLU A 13 -0.28 -2.58 11.90
C GLU A 13 -1.56 -2.94 11.14
N THR A 14 -2.55 -2.04 11.11
CA THR A 14 -3.81 -2.28 10.38
C THR A 14 -3.56 -2.52 8.89
N VAL A 15 -2.72 -1.68 8.27
CA VAL A 15 -2.40 -1.80 6.84
C VAL A 15 -1.55 -3.04 6.57
N LEU A 16 -0.54 -3.31 7.40
CA LEU A 16 0.31 -4.50 7.27
C LEU A 16 -0.49 -5.80 7.40
N ARG A 17 -1.40 -5.89 8.38
CA ARG A 17 -2.30 -7.04 8.54
C ARG A 17 -3.22 -7.21 7.33
N GLY A 18 -3.72 -6.10 6.76
CA GLY A 18 -4.52 -6.13 5.54
C GLY A 18 -3.76 -6.70 4.34
N LEU A 19 -2.52 -6.22 4.14
CA LEU A 19 -1.63 -6.72 3.09
C LEU A 19 -1.30 -8.21 3.27
N ALA A 20 -0.96 -8.63 4.49
CA ALA A 20 -0.66 -10.02 4.81
C ALA A 20 -1.86 -10.94 4.53
N ARG A 21 -3.06 -10.56 4.99
CA ARG A 21 -4.29 -11.30 4.72
C ARG A 21 -4.60 -11.42 3.23
N ASN A 22 -4.37 -10.35 2.46
CA ASN A 22 -4.59 -10.39 1.02
C ASN A 22 -3.60 -11.32 0.31
N ARG A 23 -2.33 -11.32 0.75
CA ARG A 23 -1.33 -12.26 0.23
C ARG A 23 -1.70 -13.71 0.52
N GLU A 24 -2.10 -14.02 1.75
CA GLU A 24 -2.52 -15.37 2.15
C GLU A 24 -3.75 -15.84 1.37
N ARG A 25 -4.73 -14.97 1.15
CA ARG A 25 -6.01 -15.32 0.51
C ARG A 25 -5.96 -15.34 -1.01
N PHE A 26 -5.17 -14.45 -1.61
CA PHE A 26 -5.25 -14.14 -3.04
C PHE A 26 -3.92 -14.22 -3.77
N GLY A 27 -2.85 -14.63 -3.09
CA GLY A 27 -1.51 -14.84 -3.67
C GLY A 27 -0.63 -13.58 -3.68
N GLU A 28 -1.24 -12.38 -3.69
CA GLU A 28 -0.52 -11.11 -3.75
C GLU A 28 -0.96 -10.14 -2.64
N PRO A 29 -0.07 -9.28 -2.13
CA PRO A 29 -0.39 -8.30 -1.10
C PRO A 29 -1.16 -7.12 -1.71
N TYR A 30 -2.36 -7.36 -2.21
CA TYR A 30 -3.23 -6.30 -2.74
C TYR A 30 -3.50 -5.23 -1.68
N CYS A 31 -3.45 -3.96 -2.08
CA CYS A 31 -3.65 -2.81 -1.20
C CYS A 31 -5.01 -2.91 -0.50
N PRO A 32 -5.07 -2.96 0.84
CA PRO A 32 -6.34 -3.11 1.56
C PRO A 32 -7.25 -1.88 1.47
N CYS A 33 -6.72 -0.74 1.00
CA CYS A 33 -7.45 0.51 0.83
C CYS A 33 -8.00 0.69 -0.59
N ARG A 34 -7.80 -0.27 -1.51
CA ARG A 34 -8.35 -0.22 -2.87
C ARG A 34 -9.27 -1.42 -3.11
N LEU A 35 -10.37 -1.17 -3.82
CA LEU A 35 -11.33 -2.21 -4.16
C LEU A 35 -10.71 -3.18 -5.16
N ARG A 36 -10.71 -4.47 -4.82
CA ARG A 36 -10.39 -5.55 -5.75
C ARG A 36 -11.55 -5.79 -6.69
N SER A 37 -11.24 -5.98 -7.97
CA SER A 37 -12.22 -6.40 -8.97
C SER A 37 -12.49 -7.91 -8.94
N GLY A 38 -11.56 -8.70 -8.36
CA GLY A 38 -11.62 -10.16 -8.38
C GLY A 38 -10.92 -10.78 -9.59
N ASP A 39 -10.60 -9.97 -10.59
CA ASP A 39 -9.79 -10.34 -11.76
C ASP A 39 -8.30 -10.11 -11.43
N PRO A 40 -7.48 -11.17 -11.33
CA PRO A 40 -6.07 -11.04 -10.95
C PRO A 40 -5.28 -10.12 -11.87
N GLU A 41 -5.59 -10.09 -13.17
CA GLU A 41 -4.86 -9.28 -14.15
C GLU A 41 -5.12 -7.78 -13.95
N LYS A 42 -6.37 -7.41 -13.68
CA LYS A 42 -6.74 -6.02 -13.37
C LYS A 42 -6.24 -5.61 -11.99
N ASP A 43 -6.29 -6.53 -11.02
CA ASP A 43 -5.89 -6.26 -9.64
C ASP A 43 -4.37 -6.07 -9.49
N ARG A 44 -3.54 -6.45 -10.48
CA ARG A 44 -2.08 -6.20 -10.46
C ARG A 44 -1.73 -4.75 -10.18
N ILE A 45 -2.54 -3.79 -10.65
CA ILE A 45 -2.29 -2.36 -10.46
C ILE A 45 -2.34 -1.94 -8.98
N ILE A 46 -3.02 -2.73 -8.14
CA ILE A 46 -3.19 -2.49 -6.72
C ILE A 46 -2.37 -3.44 -5.83
N ALA A 47 -1.57 -4.35 -6.41
CA ALA A 47 -0.62 -5.17 -5.64
C ALA A 47 0.46 -4.28 -5.01
N CYS A 48 0.78 -4.45 -3.73
CA CYS A 48 1.72 -3.57 -3.03
C CYS A 48 3.19 -3.90 -3.36
N PRO A 49 4.04 -2.92 -3.68
CA PRO A 49 3.74 -1.49 -3.88
C PRO A 49 2.95 -1.25 -5.18
N CYS A 50 1.81 -0.57 -5.08
CA CYS A 50 0.91 -0.37 -6.23
C CYS A 50 1.47 0.65 -7.21
N ILE A 51 0.95 0.70 -8.44
CA ILE A 51 1.46 1.61 -9.49
C ILE A 51 1.36 3.09 -9.11
N TYR A 52 0.43 3.43 -8.21
CA TYR A 52 0.19 4.79 -7.72
C TYR A 52 1.17 5.21 -6.61
N HIS A 53 1.91 4.26 -6.03
CA HIS A 53 2.71 4.46 -4.81
C HIS A 53 3.69 5.62 -4.93
N GLU A 54 4.44 5.66 -6.04
CA GLU A 54 5.49 6.66 -6.20
C GLU A 54 4.92 8.05 -6.47
N GLN A 55 3.94 8.14 -7.38
CA GLN A 55 3.27 9.39 -7.72
C GLN A 55 2.57 10.01 -6.51
N GLU A 56 1.84 9.21 -5.72
CA GLU A 56 1.17 9.70 -4.52
C GLU A 56 2.16 10.24 -3.48
N ILE A 57 3.29 9.56 -3.28
CA ILE A 57 4.33 10.03 -2.35
C ILE A 57 5.01 11.29 -2.87
N GLU A 58 5.24 11.39 -4.17
CA GLU A 58 5.84 12.57 -4.79
C GLU A 58 4.94 13.80 -4.67
N GLU A 59 3.65 13.65 -4.99
CA GLU A 59 2.67 14.74 -5.01
C GLU A 59 2.14 15.11 -3.62
N GLN A 60 1.89 14.12 -2.76
CA GLN A 60 1.18 14.29 -1.48
C GLN A 60 2.07 14.06 -0.26
N GLY A 61 3.32 13.62 -0.47
CA GLY A 61 4.23 13.25 0.62
C GLY A 61 3.91 11.91 1.27
N LEU A 62 2.87 11.19 0.82
CA LEU A 62 2.43 9.91 1.36
C LEU A 62 1.67 9.08 0.32
N CYS A 63 1.69 7.75 0.44
CA CYS A 63 0.83 6.90 -0.37
C CYS A 63 -0.60 6.87 0.17
N HIS A 64 -1.59 6.55 -0.66
CA HIS A 64 -3.02 6.59 -0.30
C HIS A 64 -3.37 5.84 0.98
N CYS A 65 -2.82 4.64 1.18
CA CYS A 65 -3.05 3.83 2.39
C CYS A 65 -2.30 4.34 3.63
N ARG A 66 -1.54 5.44 3.51
CA ARG A 66 -0.69 6.01 4.57
C ARG A 66 0.27 4.98 5.16
N LEU A 67 0.75 4.03 4.38
CA LEU A 67 1.78 3.08 4.81
C LEU A 67 3.17 3.71 4.71
N PHE A 68 3.42 4.40 3.60
CA PHE A 68 4.70 5.01 3.27
C PHE A 68 4.55 6.52 3.14
N PHE A 69 5.57 7.22 3.60
CA PHE A 69 5.74 8.67 3.58
C PHE A 69 7.05 9.02 2.90
N LYS A 70 7.08 10.20 2.27
CA LYS A 70 8.30 10.80 1.74
C LYS A 70 9.28 10.98 2.90
N LYS A 71 10.52 10.53 2.74
CA LYS A 71 11.58 10.87 3.68
C LYS A 71 11.81 12.37 3.57
N GLY A 72 11.63 13.09 4.68
CA GLY A 72 12.03 14.49 4.76
C GLY A 72 13.52 14.63 4.45
N GLU A 73 13.89 15.69 3.75
CA GLU A 73 15.29 16.11 3.64
C GLU A 73 15.84 16.51 5.01
#